data_AF-A0A263CYB9-F1
#
_entry.id   AF-A0A263CYB9-F1
#
_cell.length_a   1.000
_cell.length_b   1.000
_cell.length_c   1.000
_cell.angle_alpha   90.00
_cell.angle_beta   90.00
_cell.angle_gamma   90.00
#
_symmetry.space_group_name_H-M   'P 1'
#
loop_
_entity.id
_entity.type
_entity.pdbx_description
1 polymer ?
#
loop_
_entity_poly.entity_id
_entity_poly.type
_entity_poly.pdbx_seq_one_letter_code
_entity_poly.pdbx_strand_id
1 'polypeptide(L)'
;MPEPELITIGVLARSSGLTASALRFYADSGVLEPSTVDPTSGYRYYTPAQAERAVLIRRLREMEMPLDRVAEVLAAGAQAASAIIDEHLAHPADRVERARATAAAVRAALAPASGPPPVRLGGAVFTHAVEQVLTATIHEPGLPVLNGVHLEARADGLVLTATDRYRLSTRTLVVELPGGEGWSVTADADGLRLLMPWTRRQHSLAVHPSGGGLRIATDTEARDCRTLAATFPDWRLLLASLPETRTRALIGRDALRRVLEEQPERRVRFRLPAGGAAVTVRSAGAETRSIPAVLTGPAIDIDFDLPSLYPAISTAVGPDVLIDLAAPDLPVVVRSAADGDLTTLVMPLAPDTTVPSTEGNRE
;
A
#
# COMPACT_ATOMS: atom_id res chain seq x y z
N MET A 1 60.52 26.27 -2.66
CA MET A 1 59.07 26.45 -2.84
C MET A 1 58.82 27.95 -2.84
N PRO A 2 58.26 28.56 -3.89
CA PRO A 2 57.89 29.97 -3.84
C PRO A 2 56.84 30.17 -2.74
N GLU A 3 56.97 31.22 -1.93
CA GLU A 3 55.95 31.58 -0.94
C GLU A 3 54.63 31.85 -1.69
N PRO A 4 53.49 31.26 -1.26
CA PRO A 4 52.22 31.48 -1.94
C PRO A 4 51.86 32.96 -1.85
N GLU A 5 51.54 33.57 -3.01
CA GLU A 5 51.17 34.97 -3.10
C GLU A 5 49.92 35.21 -2.24
N LEU A 6 50.12 35.89 -1.10
CA LEU A 6 49.06 36.16 -0.15
C LEU A 6 48.12 37.24 -0.67
N ILE A 7 46.82 37.00 -0.58
CA ILE A 7 45.78 37.91 -1.04
C ILE A 7 45.15 38.66 0.15
N THR A 8 44.83 39.93 -0.06
CA THR A 8 44.14 40.75 0.94
C THR A 8 42.67 40.33 1.09
N ILE A 9 42.07 40.65 2.24
CA ILE A 9 40.64 40.39 2.50
C ILE A 9 39.71 40.94 1.41
N GLY A 10 40.05 42.07 0.77
CA GLY A 10 39.27 42.66 -0.30
C GLY A 10 39.36 41.88 -1.61
N VAL A 11 40.51 41.26 -1.90
CA VAL A 11 40.68 40.36 -3.05
C VAL A 11 39.94 39.05 -2.79
N LEU A 12 40.08 38.48 -1.58
CA LEU A 12 39.36 37.27 -1.15
C LEU A 12 37.82 37.45 -1.20
N ALA A 13 37.31 38.60 -0.78
CA ALA A 13 35.89 38.93 -0.84
C ALA A 13 35.35 38.86 -2.27
N ARG A 14 36.07 39.48 -3.22
CA ARG A 14 35.68 39.48 -4.64
C ARG A 14 35.75 38.08 -5.27
N SER A 15 36.78 37.30 -4.96
CA SER A 15 36.95 35.97 -5.57
C SER A 15 36.00 34.92 -4.98
N SER A 16 35.62 35.03 -3.70
CA SER A 16 34.71 34.08 -3.05
C SER A 16 33.22 34.42 -3.16
N GLY A 17 32.90 35.67 -3.53
CA GLY A 17 31.53 36.18 -3.54
C GLY A 17 30.98 36.50 -2.14
N LEU A 18 31.85 36.62 -1.14
CA LEU A 18 31.51 37.00 0.24
C LEU A 18 31.87 38.46 0.49
N THR A 19 31.21 39.11 1.44
CA THR A 19 31.58 40.46 1.85
C THR A 19 32.81 40.43 2.78
N ALA A 20 33.61 41.49 2.79
CA ALA A 20 34.73 41.61 3.73
C ALA A 20 34.27 41.61 5.20
N SER A 21 33.02 41.97 5.48
CA SER A 21 32.43 41.83 6.82
C SER A 21 32.17 40.37 7.18
N ALA A 22 31.59 39.58 6.26
CA ALA A 22 31.36 38.15 6.47
C ALA A 22 32.68 37.37 6.66
N LEU A 23 33.74 37.72 5.92
CA LEU A 23 35.06 37.11 6.09
C LEU A 23 35.69 37.42 7.45
N ARG A 24 35.49 38.64 8.01
CA ARG A 24 35.91 38.96 9.38
C ARG A 24 35.11 38.14 10.39
N PHE A 25 33.80 38.06 10.21
CA PHE A 25 32.95 37.24 11.07
C PHE A 25 33.35 35.75 11.09
N TYR A 26 33.70 35.17 9.94
CA TYR A 26 34.17 33.78 9.88
C TYR A 26 35.56 33.58 10.47
N ALA A 27 36.44 34.58 10.37
CA ALA A 27 37.73 34.56 11.07
C ALA A 27 37.53 34.62 12.59
N ASP A 28 36.68 35.52 13.08
CA ASP A 28 36.41 35.67 14.51
C ASP A 28 35.67 34.44 15.09
N SER A 29 34.97 33.69 14.24
CA SER A 29 34.30 32.42 14.58
C SER A 29 35.20 31.19 14.40
N GLY A 30 36.47 31.35 14.01
CA GLY A 30 37.43 30.25 13.84
C GLY A 30 37.21 29.36 12.60
N VAL A 31 36.26 29.69 11.72
CA VAL A 31 35.90 28.86 10.55
C VAL A 31 36.80 29.15 9.35
N LEU A 32 37.31 30.39 9.25
CA LEU A 32 38.25 30.81 8.22
C LEU A 32 39.21 31.89 8.75
N GLU A 33 40.18 31.47 9.54
CA GLU A 33 41.20 32.36 10.11
C GLU A 33 42.16 32.91 9.05
N PRO A 34 42.64 34.15 9.15
CA PRO A 34 43.65 34.69 8.25
C PRO A 34 44.96 33.92 8.37
N SER A 35 45.66 33.73 7.25
CA SER A 35 46.98 33.09 7.25
C SER A 35 48.03 33.94 7.96
N THR A 36 47.92 35.26 7.88
CA THR A 36 48.73 36.19 8.67
C THR A 36 47.99 37.51 8.84
N VAL A 37 48.29 38.20 9.94
CA VAL A 37 47.79 39.54 10.24
C VAL A 37 49.00 40.44 10.42
N ASP A 38 49.07 41.52 9.64
CA ASP A 38 50.13 42.50 9.79
C ASP A 38 50.05 43.13 11.21
N PRO A 39 51.10 43.03 12.03
CA PRO A 39 51.09 43.48 13.42
C PRO A 39 51.05 45.01 13.57
N THR A 40 51.40 45.76 12.52
CA THR A 40 51.44 47.23 12.53
C THR A 40 50.16 47.82 11.94
N SER A 41 49.70 47.26 10.82
CA SER A 41 48.55 47.80 10.07
C SER A 41 47.23 47.07 10.32
N GLY A 42 47.27 45.88 10.93
CA GLY A 42 46.09 45.05 11.19
C GLY A 42 45.48 44.42 9.93
N TYR A 43 46.15 44.51 8.78
CA TYR A 43 45.68 43.92 7.53
C TYR A 43 45.74 42.40 7.57
N ARG A 44 44.62 41.78 7.18
CA ARG A 44 44.46 40.32 7.11
C ARG A 44 44.81 39.81 5.72
N TYR A 45 45.66 38.80 5.67
CA TYR A 45 46.14 38.16 4.46
C TYR A 45 45.76 36.67 4.45
N TYR A 46 45.41 36.16 3.27
CA TYR A 46 44.89 34.82 3.07
C TYR A 46 45.62 34.12 1.92
N THR A 47 45.64 32.79 1.94
CA THR A 47 46.20 31.98 0.85
C THR A 47 45.15 31.72 -0.25
N PRO A 48 45.57 31.34 -1.46
CA PRO A 48 44.63 30.91 -2.51
C PRO A 48 43.75 29.72 -2.10
N ALA A 49 44.27 28.76 -1.32
CA ALA A 49 43.48 27.63 -0.81
C ALA A 49 42.35 28.08 0.14
N GLN A 50 42.56 29.18 0.88
CA GLN A 50 41.51 29.78 1.71
C GLN A 50 40.41 30.44 0.87
N ALA A 51 40.69 30.83 -0.39
CA ALA A 51 39.65 31.30 -1.31
C ALA A 51 38.70 30.18 -1.73
N GLU A 52 39.21 28.99 -2.03
CA GLU A 52 38.38 27.81 -2.32
C GLU A 52 37.53 27.41 -1.11
N ARG A 53 38.12 27.44 0.08
CA ARG A 53 37.41 27.19 1.35
C ARG A 53 36.30 28.23 1.60
N ALA A 54 36.54 29.50 1.28
CA ALA A 54 35.55 30.57 1.40
C ALA A 54 34.36 30.36 0.45
N VAL A 55 34.60 29.89 -0.78
CA VAL A 55 33.52 29.53 -1.72
C VAL A 55 32.69 28.37 -1.18
N LEU A 56 33.34 27.36 -0.58
CA LEU A 56 32.63 26.22 0.02
C LEU A 56 31.77 26.66 1.22
N ILE A 57 32.31 27.50 2.11
CA ILE A 57 31.54 28.11 3.21
C ILE A 57 30.29 28.82 2.68
N ARG A 58 30.43 29.63 1.62
CA ARG A 58 29.29 30.33 1.01
C ARG A 58 28.21 29.35 0.56
N ARG A 59 28.57 28.30 -0.19
CA ARG A 59 27.62 27.30 -0.71
C ARG A 59 26.91 26.53 0.41
N LEU A 60 27.62 26.17 1.47
CA LEU A 60 27.01 25.50 2.63
C LEU A 60 26.03 26.43 3.35
N ARG A 61 26.37 27.72 3.48
CA ARG A 61 25.50 28.74 4.09
C ARG A 61 24.28 29.09 3.23
N GLU A 62 24.37 28.96 1.90
CA GLU A 62 23.23 29.10 0.98
C GLU A 62 22.18 27.99 1.18
N MET A 63 22.58 26.82 1.68
CA MET A 63 21.68 25.74 2.10
C MET A 63 21.18 25.88 3.54
N GLU A 64 21.22 27.10 4.08
CA GLU A 64 20.81 27.43 5.45
C GLU A 64 21.52 26.61 6.54
N MET A 65 22.72 26.09 6.26
CA MET A 65 23.49 25.32 7.24
C MET A 65 24.03 26.22 8.36
N PRO A 66 23.85 25.85 9.64
CA PRO A 66 24.40 26.63 10.75
C PRO A 66 25.94 26.52 10.81
N LEU A 67 26.59 27.55 11.37
CA LEU A 67 28.03 27.77 11.22
C LEU A 67 28.90 26.68 11.89
N ASP A 68 28.42 26.13 13.00
CA ASP A 68 28.99 24.99 13.71
C ASP A 68 29.06 23.75 12.80
N ARG A 69 27.97 23.44 12.10
CA ARG A 69 27.90 22.32 11.16
C ARG A 69 28.73 22.57 9.89
N VAL A 70 28.81 23.83 9.45
CA VAL A 70 29.76 24.21 8.40
C VAL A 70 31.20 23.92 8.83
N ALA A 71 31.58 24.22 10.07
CA ALA A 71 32.91 23.91 10.58
C ALA A 71 33.18 22.39 10.61
N GLU A 72 32.20 21.58 11.02
CA GLU A 72 32.27 20.11 11.01
C GLU A 72 32.47 19.56 9.59
N VAL A 73 31.68 20.02 8.61
CA VAL A 73 31.82 19.61 7.19
C VAL A 73 33.19 19.96 6.65
N LEU A 74 33.72 21.12 7.01
CA LEU A 74 35.01 21.60 6.53
C LEU A 74 36.22 20.95 7.23
N ALA A 75 36.01 20.28 8.36
CA ALA A 75 37.01 19.49 9.07
C ALA A 75 36.94 17.99 8.71
N ALA A 76 35.81 17.56 8.13
CA ALA A 76 35.55 16.17 7.75
C ALA A 76 36.17 15.79 6.40
N GLY A 77 36.47 14.49 6.23
CA GLY A 77 36.76 13.90 4.92
C GLY A 77 35.51 13.80 4.05
N ALA A 78 35.68 13.62 2.73
CA ALA A 78 34.59 13.70 1.74
C ALA A 78 33.35 12.86 2.07
N GLN A 79 33.52 11.62 2.54
CA GLN A 79 32.41 10.74 2.91
C GLN A 79 31.63 11.24 4.14
N ALA A 80 32.34 11.68 5.18
CA ALA A 80 31.71 12.21 6.39
C ALA A 80 31.06 13.58 6.15
N ALA A 81 31.68 14.43 5.32
CA ALA A 81 31.09 15.68 4.85
C ALA A 81 29.77 15.45 4.10
N SER A 82 29.72 14.45 3.20
CA SER A 82 28.48 14.09 2.49
C SER A 82 27.38 13.65 3.46
N ALA A 83 27.70 12.79 4.43
CA ALA A 83 26.73 12.32 5.41
C ALA A 83 26.13 13.46 6.26
N ILE A 84 26.95 14.43 6.68
CA ILE A 84 26.48 15.61 7.42
C ILE A 84 25.57 16.48 6.56
N ILE A 85 25.88 16.63 5.26
CA ILE A 85 25.03 17.35 4.31
C ILE A 85 23.69 16.61 4.11
N ASP A 86 23.72 15.29 3.92
CA ASP A 86 22.52 14.47 3.73
C ASP A 86 21.61 14.51 4.98
N GLU A 87 22.19 14.44 6.18
CA GLU A 87 21.47 14.59 7.44
C GLU A 87 20.83 15.98 7.58
N HIS A 88 21.57 17.03 7.20
CA HIS A 88 21.06 18.41 7.22
C HIS A 88 19.93 18.63 6.20
N LEU A 89 19.94 17.92 5.07
CA LEU A 89 18.86 17.96 4.08
C LEU A 89 17.64 17.10 4.47
N ALA A 90 17.80 16.09 5.32
CA ALA A 90 16.69 15.28 5.83
C ALA A 90 15.84 16.04 6.88
N HIS A 91 16.46 16.88 7.71
CA HIS A 91 15.79 17.62 8.80
C HIS A 91 14.67 18.61 8.37
N PRO A 92 14.81 19.36 7.25
CA PRO A 92 13.75 20.18 6.70
C PRO A 92 12.51 19.39 6.27
N ALA A 93 12.66 18.18 5.74
CA ALA A 93 11.55 17.33 5.32
C ALA A 93 10.67 16.92 6.52
N ASP A 94 11.29 16.54 7.65
CA ASP A 94 10.59 16.19 8.88
C ASP A 94 9.85 17.38 9.52
N ARG A 95 10.34 18.60 9.31
CA ARG A 95 9.68 19.81 9.80
C ARG A 95 8.46 20.17 8.95
N VAL A 96 8.53 19.98 7.63
CA VAL A 96 7.37 20.12 6.73
C VAL A 96 6.30 19.09 7.09
N GLU A 97 6.69 17.85 7.36
CA GLU A 97 5.74 16.78 7.69
C GLU A 97 5.05 17.01 9.04
N ARG A 98 5.82 17.41 10.07
CA ARG A 98 5.25 17.81 11.37
C ARG A 98 4.34 19.04 11.27
N ALA A 99 4.70 20.02 10.43
CA ALA A 99 3.87 21.20 10.18
C ALA A 99 2.57 20.82 9.46
N ARG A 100 2.61 19.90 8.50
CA ARG A 100 1.42 19.35 7.83
C ARG A 100 0.51 18.60 8.80
N ALA A 101 1.06 17.70 9.61
CA ALA A 101 0.31 16.97 10.64
C ALA A 101 -0.37 17.93 11.64
N THR A 102 0.33 18.98 12.07
CA THR A 102 -0.23 20.01 12.96
C THR A 102 -1.33 20.82 12.27
N ALA A 103 -1.13 21.23 11.01
CA ALA A 103 -2.14 21.95 10.24
C ALA A 103 -3.39 21.10 9.97
N ALA A 104 -3.22 19.80 9.71
CA ALA A 104 -4.31 18.85 9.55
C ALA A 104 -5.13 18.70 10.85
N ALA A 105 -4.45 18.59 12.00
CA ALA A 105 -5.10 18.54 13.31
C ALA A 105 -5.89 19.82 13.62
N VAL A 106 -5.33 20.99 13.31
CA VAL A 106 -6.01 22.29 13.49
C VAL A 106 -7.22 22.43 12.55
N ARG A 107 -7.10 22.04 11.27
CA ARG A 107 -8.24 22.05 10.33
C ARG A 107 -9.36 21.11 10.77
N ALA A 108 -9.01 19.93 11.29
CA ALA A 108 -9.98 18.99 11.85
C ALA A 108 -10.71 19.55 13.08
N ALA A 109 -10.01 20.30 13.94
CA ALA A 109 -10.61 20.95 15.10
C ALA A 109 -11.52 22.15 14.74
N LEU A 110 -11.30 22.77 13.58
CA LEU A 110 -12.04 23.96 13.11
C LEU A 110 -13.19 23.63 12.15
N ALA A 111 -13.28 22.41 11.63
CA ALA A 111 -14.39 21.98 10.79
C ALA A 111 -15.63 21.75 11.66
N PRO A 112 -16.82 22.31 11.32
CA PRO A 112 -18.06 21.90 11.96
C PRO A 112 -18.26 20.40 11.72
N ALA A 113 -18.21 19.60 12.79
CA ALA A 113 -18.31 18.15 12.72
C ALA A 113 -19.74 17.75 12.35
N SER A 114 -19.98 17.52 11.06
CA SER A 114 -21.15 16.81 10.56
C SER A 114 -20.68 15.51 9.90
N GLY A 115 -20.37 14.51 10.71
CA GLY A 115 -20.00 13.17 10.25
C GLY A 115 -19.16 12.39 11.27
N PRO A 116 -19.11 11.06 11.16
CA PRO A 116 -18.22 10.24 11.98
C PRO A 116 -16.76 10.56 11.65
N PRO A 117 -15.83 10.38 12.61
CA PRO A 117 -14.41 10.66 12.37
C PRO A 117 -13.84 9.75 11.27
N PRO A 118 -12.91 10.28 10.44
CA PRO A 118 -12.34 9.52 9.35
C PRO A 118 -11.39 8.44 9.82
N VAL A 119 -11.37 7.31 9.09
CA VAL A 119 -10.28 6.34 9.17
C VAL A 119 -9.12 6.83 8.31
N ARG A 120 -7.89 6.70 8.82
CA ARG A 120 -6.68 7.03 8.08
C ARG A 120 -5.88 5.79 7.70
N LEU A 121 -5.43 5.74 6.45
CA LEU A 121 -4.65 4.63 5.91
C LEU A 121 -3.89 5.05 4.64
N GLY A 122 -2.84 4.28 4.32
CA GLY A 122 -2.04 4.51 3.11
C GLY A 122 -2.85 4.38 1.82
N GLY A 123 -2.65 5.32 0.89
CA GLY A 123 -3.41 5.36 -0.37
C GLY A 123 -3.22 4.13 -1.24
N ALA A 124 -1.98 3.64 -1.37
CA ALA A 124 -1.68 2.40 -2.09
C ALA A 124 -2.35 1.17 -1.47
N VAL A 125 -2.42 1.10 -0.14
CA VAL A 125 -3.07 0.00 0.61
C VAL A 125 -4.58 0.02 0.36
N PHE A 126 -5.21 1.19 0.49
CA PHE A 126 -6.64 1.36 0.19
C PHE A 126 -6.96 0.98 -1.26
N THR A 127 -6.20 1.50 -2.23
CA THR A 127 -6.45 1.19 -3.65
C THR A 127 -6.30 -0.29 -3.95
N HIS A 128 -5.28 -0.96 -3.41
CA HIS A 128 -5.07 -2.39 -3.62
C HIS A 128 -6.22 -3.22 -3.02
N ALA A 129 -6.68 -2.86 -1.82
CA ALA A 129 -7.81 -3.51 -1.18
C ALA A 129 -9.10 -3.37 -2.00
N VAL A 130 -9.37 -2.16 -2.51
CA VAL A 130 -10.50 -1.88 -3.39
C VAL A 130 -10.39 -2.72 -4.67
N GLU A 131 -9.21 -2.80 -5.30
CA GLU A 131 -9.00 -3.63 -6.49
C GLU A 131 -9.32 -5.10 -6.27
N GLN A 132 -8.89 -5.66 -5.14
CA GLN A 132 -9.13 -7.06 -4.80
C GLN A 132 -10.61 -7.36 -4.61
N VAL A 133 -11.35 -6.50 -3.90
CA VAL A 133 -12.79 -6.74 -3.66
C VAL A 133 -13.66 -6.37 -4.86
N LEU A 134 -13.26 -5.41 -5.69
CA LEU A 134 -14.02 -4.98 -6.87
C LEU A 134 -14.24 -6.13 -7.86
N THR A 135 -13.39 -7.15 -7.86
CA THR A 135 -13.62 -8.32 -8.70
C THR A 135 -14.89 -9.05 -8.31
N ALA A 136 -15.41 -8.92 -7.09
CA ALA A 136 -16.68 -9.49 -6.63
C ALA A 136 -17.89 -8.56 -6.79
N THR A 137 -17.81 -7.50 -7.61
CA THR A 137 -18.97 -6.64 -7.93
C THR A 137 -19.66 -7.07 -9.22
N ILE A 138 -20.97 -6.79 -9.34
CA ILE A 138 -21.75 -7.04 -10.56
C ILE A 138 -22.83 -6.00 -10.77
N HIS A 139 -23.07 -5.61 -12.03
CA HIS A 139 -24.25 -4.84 -12.42
C HIS A 139 -25.45 -5.78 -12.57
N GLU A 140 -26.18 -5.99 -11.48
CA GLU A 140 -27.42 -6.78 -11.46
C GLU A 140 -28.65 -5.83 -11.39
N PRO A 141 -29.49 -5.74 -12.44
CA PRO A 141 -30.63 -4.81 -12.46
C PRO A 141 -31.59 -4.95 -11.28
N GLY A 142 -31.80 -6.19 -10.79
CA GLY A 142 -32.66 -6.47 -9.64
C GLY A 142 -32.01 -6.22 -8.28
N LEU A 143 -30.67 -6.12 -8.22
CA LEU A 143 -29.90 -5.89 -7.00
C LEU A 143 -28.76 -4.88 -7.24
N PRO A 144 -29.06 -3.59 -7.48
CA PRO A 144 -28.05 -2.59 -7.81
C PRO A 144 -26.95 -2.42 -6.74
N VAL A 145 -27.27 -2.76 -5.48
CA VAL A 145 -26.32 -2.73 -4.35
C VAL A 145 -25.10 -3.62 -4.58
N LEU A 146 -25.20 -4.63 -5.45
CA LEU A 146 -24.10 -5.55 -5.78
C LEU A 146 -23.07 -4.92 -6.73
N ASN A 147 -23.37 -3.78 -7.36
CA ASN A 147 -22.36 -2.92 -7.99
C ASN A 147 -21.73 -1.96 -6.97
N GLY A 148 -21.57 -2.42 -5.73
CA GLY A 148 -21.06 -1.64 -4.62
C GLY A 148 -20.05 -2.40 -3.80
N VAL A 149 -19.13 -1.66 -3.21
CA VAL A 149 -18.24 -2.15 -2.16
C VAL A 149 -18.78 -1.63 -0.84
N HIS A 150 -19.08 -2.53 0.08
CA HIS A 150 -19.46 -2.20 1.44
C HIS A 150 -18.21 -1.94 2.28
N LEU A 151 -18.09 -0.74 2.85
CA LEU A 151 -17.00 -0.33 3.73
C LEU A 151 -17.54 -0.24 5.15
N GLU A 152 -16.88 -0.88 6.10
CA GLU A 152 -17.18 -0.76 7.52
C GLU A 152 -15.92 -0.39 8.31
N ALA A 153 -15.93 0.80 8.88
CA ALA A 153 -14.92 1.27 9.81
C ALA A 153 -15.25 0.82 11.23
N ARG A 154 -14.24 0.31 11.92
CA ARG A 154 -14.27 -0.16 13.30
C ARG A 154 -13.13 0.44 14.09
N ALA A 155 -13.11 0.16 15.39
CA ALA A 155 -12.05 0.61 16.30
C ALA A 155 -10.66 0.06 15.95
N ASP A 156 -10.59 -1.05 15.20
CA ASP A 156 -9.37 -1.80 14.89
C ASP A 156 -9.02 -1.85 13.39
N GLY A 157 -9.90 -1.36 12.50
CA GLY A 157 -9.65 -1.45 11.07
C GLY A 157 -10.78 -0.96 10.17
N LEU A 158 -10.54 -1.12 8.88
CA LEU A 158 -11.52 -0.90 7.81
C LEU A 158 -11.74 -2.21 7.07
N VAL A 159 -12.98 -2.69 7.01
CA VAL A 159 -13.36 -3.90 6.29
C VAL A 159 -14.08 -3.51 5.00
N LEU A 160 -13.60 -4.04 3.87
CA LEU A 160 -14.21 -3.88 2.56
C LEU A 160 -14.86 -5.20 2.17
N THR A 161 -16.09 -5.17 1.65
CA THR A 161 -16.81 -6.38 1.23
C THR A 161 -17.54 -6.14 -0.07
N ALA A 162 -17.46 -7.08 -1.00
CA ALA A 162 -18.23 -7.07 -2.25
C ALA A 162 -18.73 -8.49 -2.56
N THR A 163 -19.86 -8.59 -3.24
CA THR A 163 -20.44 -9.87 -3.65
C THR A 163 -21.26 -9.74 -4.92
N ASP A 164 -21.23 -10.78 -5.75
CA ASP A 164 -22.01 -10.90 -6.97
C ASP A 164 -23.01 -12.07 -6.91
N ARG A 165 -23.34 -12.50 -5.69
CA ARG A 165 -24.17 -13.67 -5.33
C ARG A 165 -23.47 -15.03 -5.44
N TYR A 166 -22.44 -15.16 -6.27
CA TYR A 166 -21.73 -16.43 -6.47
C TYR A 166 -20.34 -16.41 -5.83
N ARG A 167 -19.76 -15.23 -5.66
CA ARG A 167 -18.58 -14.99 -4.83
C ARG A 167 -18.81 -13.85 -3.85
N LEU A 168 -18.08 -13.90 -2.75
CA LEU A 168 -18.05 -12.86 -1.74
C LEU A 168 -16.62 -12.63 -1.30
N SER A 169 -16.08 -11.44 -1.51
CA SER A 169 -14.71 -11.08 -1.14
C SER A 169 -14.73 -10.08 0.00
N THR A 170 -13.93 -10.35 1.03
CA THR A 170 -13.75 -9.51 2.22
C THR A 170 -12.28 -9.18 2.38
N ARG A 171 -11.95 -7.89 2.54
CA ARG A 171 -10.59 -7.43 2.82
C ARG A 171 -10.59 -6.59 4.10
N THR A 172 -9.81 -6.99 5.09
CA THR A 172 -9.57 -6.24 6.32
C THR A 172 -8.29 -5.44 6.20
N LEU A 173 -8.32 -4.17 6.62
CA LEU A 173 -7.17 -3.26 6.61
C LEU A 173 -6.94 -2.72 8.01
N VAL A 174 -5.67 -2.76 8.43
CA VAL A 174 -5.21 -2.01 9.59
C VAL A 174 -5.21 -0.52 9.25
N VAL A 175 -5.75 0.29 10.16
CA VAL A 175 -5.82 1.75 10.02
C VAL A 175 -4.79 2.41 10.91
N GLU A 176 -4.23 3.52 10.46
CA GLU A 176 -3.28 4.35 11.23
C GLU A 176 -3.97 5.02 12.41
N LEU A 177 -5.21 5.48 12.20
CA LEU A 177 -6.09 6.10 13.19
C LEU A 177 -7.51 5.56 13.01
N PRO A 178 -8.11 4.96 14.05
CA PRO A 178 -9.46 4.43 13.96
C PRO A 178 -10.52 5.53 14.00
N GLY A 179 -11.63 5.28 13.31
CA GLY A 179 -12.75 6.20 13.24
C GLY A 179 -13.75 5.96 14.38
N GLY A 180 -13.54 6.59 15.55
CA GLY A 180 -14.54 6.78 16.61
C GLY A 180 -15.61 5.69 16.80
N GLU A 181 -16.90 6.05 16.77
CA GLU A 181 -18.05 5.13 16.97
C GLU A 181 -18.25 4.09 15.85
N GLY A 182 -17.37 4.03 14.86
CA GLY A 182 -17.51 3.16 13.68
C GLY A 182 -18.61 3.65 12.73
N TRP A 183 -18.51 3.24 11.47
CA TRP A 183 -19.50 3.59 10.45
C TRP A 183 -19.51 2.55 9.34
N SER A 184 -20.63 2.43 8.62
CA SER A 184 -20.74 1.55 7.46
C SER A 184 -21.40 2.26 6.28
N VAL A 185 -20.89 2.07 5.07
CA VAL A 185 -21.49 2.62 3.86
C VAL A 185 -21.17 1.77 2.64
N THR A 186 -22.08 1.71 1.66
CA THR A 186 -21.85 1.01 0.40
C THR A 186 -21.48 2.02 -0.69
N ALA A 187 -20.22 2.04 -1.10
CA ALA A 187 -19.72 2.92 -2.15
C ALA A 187 -19.93 2.30 -3.53
N ASP A 188 -20.29 3.14 -4.50
CA ASP A 188 -20.46 2.76 -5.90
C ASP A 188 -19.13 2.27 -6.50
N ALA A 189 -19.16 1.08 -7.12
CA ALA A 189 -17.95 0.43 -7.63
C ALA A 189 -17.29 1.23 -8.77
N ASP A 190 -18.08 1.87 -9.64
CA ASP A 190 -17.56 2.63 -10.78
C ASP A 190 -16.96 3.97 -10.31
N GLY A 191 -17.59 4.62 -9.34
CA GLY A 191 -17.02 5.77 -8.63
C GLY A 191 -15.68 5.44 -7.98
N LEU A 192 -15.58 4.31 -7.28
CA LEU A 192 -14.31 3.85 -6.70
C LEU A 192 -13.24 3.64 -7.78
N ARG A 193 -13.57 2.98 -8.90
CA ARG A 193 -12.65 2.77 -10.03
C ARG A 193 -12.06 4.08 -10.57
N LEU A 194 -12.88 5.12 -10.68
CA LEU A 194 -12.43 6.44 -11.13
C LEU A 194 -11.45 7.12 -10.16
N LEU A 195 -11.55 6.83 -8.86
CA LEU A 195 -10.68 7.41 -7.83
C LEU A 195 -9.37 6.65 -7.65
N MET A 196 -9.24 5.42 -8.15
CA MET A 196 -8.07 4.57 -7.96
C MET A 196 -6.74 5.18 -8.45
N PRO A 197 -6.65 5.82 -9.64
CA PRO A 197 -5.40 6.43 -10.09
C PRO A 197 -4.90 7.57 -9.19
N TRP A 198 -5.81 8.29 -8.53
CA TRP A 198 -5.48 9.37 -7.61
C TRP A 198 -5.14 8.84 -6.21
N THR A 199 -5.98 7.97 -5.66
CA THR A 199 -5.80 7.38 -4.32
C THR A 199 -4.47 6.64 -4.19
N ARG A 200 -4.07 5.88 -5.21
CA ARG A 200 -2.80 5.13 -5.25
C ARG A 200 -1.56 5.99 -5.06
N ARG A 201 -1.61 7.27 -5.43
CA ARG A 201 -0.48 8.20 -5.35
C ARG A 201 -0.42 8.96 -4.03
N GLN A 202 -1.38 8.75 -3.13
CA GLN A 202 -1.44 9.43 -1.85
C GLN A 202 -0.72 8.62 -0.77
N HIS A 203 0.08 9.31 0.05
CA HIS A 203 0.75 8.70 1.19
C HIS A 203 -0.23 8.32 2.30
N SER A 204 -1.22 9.17 2.58
CA SER A 204 -2.26 8.95 3.58
C SER A 204 -3.60 9.48 3.06
N LEU A 205 -4.67 8.74 3.31
CA LEU A 205 -6.05 9.06 2.97
C LEU A 205 -6.90 9.07 4.23
N ALA A 206 -7.76 10.08 4.37
CA ALA A 206 -8.86 10.11 5.32
C ALA A 206 -10.15 9.69 4.59
N VAL A 207 -10.75 8.58 5.02
CA VAL A 207 -11.96 8.00 4.43
C VAL A 207 -13.11 8.10 5.43
N HIS A 208 -14.24 8.69 5.03
CA HIS A 208 -15.44 8.81 5.87
C HIS A 208 -16.71 9.05 5.04
N PRO A 209 -17.89 8.66 5.54
CA PRO A 209 -19.17 9.12 5.02
C PRO A 209 -19.33 10.62 5.20
N SER A 210 -19.79 11.32 4.16
CA SER A 210 -20.10 12.76 4.20
C SER A 210 -21.21 13.08 3.21
N GLY A 211 -22.26 13.76 3.66
CA GLY A 211 -23.30 14.33 2.77
C GLY A 211 -24.01 13.32 1.86
N GLY A 212 -24.18 12.07 2.30
CA GLY A 212 -24.80 11.01 1.48
C GLY A 212 -23.87 10.39 0.43
N GLY A 213 -22.56 10.59 0.55
CA GLY A 213 -21.52 9.92 -0.21
C GLY A 213 -20.36 9.44 0.67
N LEU A 214 -19.38 8.78 0.06
CA LEU A 214 -18.11 8.43 0.67
C LEU A 214 -17.08 9.47 0.29
N ARG A 215 -16.56 10.22 1.27
CA ARG A 215 -15.50 11.20 1.07
C ARG A 215 -14.14 10.56 1.31
N ILE A 216 -13.24 10.76 0.35
CA ILE A 216 -11.83 10.35 0.41
C ILE A 216 -10.98 11.61 0.28
N ALA A 217 -10.23 11.94 1.32
CA ALA A 217 -9.50 13.21 1.41
C ALA A 217 -8.03 13.02 1.79
N THR A 218 -7.21 13.97 1.37
CA THR A 218 -5.88 14.25 1.90
C THR A 218 -5.95 15.57 2.68
N ASP A 219 -4.80 16.07 3.15
CA ASP A 219 -4.74 17.37 3.80
C ASP A 219 -5.00 18.55 2.83
N THR A 220 -4.89 18.32 1.52
CA THR A 220 -4.98 19.37 0.48
C THR A 220 -6.15 19.20 -0.48
N GLU A 221 -6.62 17.99 -0.71
CA GLU A 221 -7.64 17.68 -1.72
C GLU A 221 -8.66 16.68 -1.16
N ALA A 222 -9.93 16.83 -1.53
CA ALA A 222 -10.97 15.87 -1.21
C ALA A 222 -11.74 15.47 -2.47
N ARG A 223 -12.10 14.20 -2.56
CA ARG A 223 -12.92 13.64 -3.64
C ARG A 223 -14.05 12.82 -3.05
N ASP A 224 -15.20 12.89 -3.69
CA ASP A 224 -16.40 12.21 -3.25
C ASP A 224 -16.71 11.03 -4.20
N CYS A 225 -17.07 9.90 -3.60
CA CYS A 225 -17.63 8.74 -4.28
C CYS A 225 -19.11 8.63 -3.91
N ARG A 226 -19.96 8.37 -4.90
CA ARG A 226 -21.37 8.11 -4.66
C ARG A 226 -21.55 6.86 -3.81
N THR A 227 -22.60 6.84 -2.98
CA THR A 227 -22.99 5.65 -2.22
C THR A 227 -24.34 5.11 -2.69
N LEU A 228 -24.54 3.82 -2.53
CA LEU A 228 -25.77 3.11 -2.87
C LEU A 228 -26.67 3.05 -1.63
N ALA A 229 -27.93 3.45 -1.79
CA ALA A 229 -28.87 3.57 -0.67
C ALA A 229 -29.47 2.22 -0.20
N ALA A 230 -29.43 1.20 -1.05
CA ALA A 230 -29.95 -0.13 -0.72
C ALA A 230 -29.07 -0.83 0.33
N THR A 231 -29.71 -1.62 1.20
CA THR A 231 -29.01 -2.40 2.23
C THR A 231 -28.13 -3.46 1.60
N PHE A 232 -26.86 -3.50 2.00
CA PHE A 232 -25.94 -4.54 1.57
C PHE A 232 -26.29 -5.88 2.25
N PRO A 233 -26.14 -7.03 1.57
CA PRO A 233 -26.43 -8.34 2.16
C PRO A 233 -25.66 -8.59 3.48
N ASP A 234 -26.30 -9.28 4.43
CA ASP A 234 -25.65 -9.67 5.69
C ASP A 234 -24.65 -10.81 5.47
N TRP A 235 -23.45 -10.41 5.06
CA TRP A 235 -22.32 -11.30 4.82
C TRP A 235 -21.77 -11.95 6.10
N ARG A 236 -22.02 -11.35 7.27
CA ARG A 236 -21.53 -11.88 8.54
C ARG A 236 -22.30 -13.11 8.94
N LEU A 237 -23.62 -13.07 8.78
CA LEU A 237 -24.44 -14.24 8.96
C LEU A 237 -23.99 -15.39 8.05
N LEU A 238 -23.63 -15.08 6.80
CA LEU A 238 -23.13 -16.07 5.84
C LEU A 238 -21.79 -16.67 6.31
N LEU A 239 -20.81 -15.85 6.69
CA LEU A 239 -19.52 -16.35 7.20
C LEU A 239 -19.66 -17.13 8.51
N ALA A 240 -20.52 -16.67 9.43
CA ALA A 240 -20.75 -17.33 10.71
C ALA A 240 -21.49 -18.68 10.56
N SER A 241 -22.21 -18.85 9.44
CA SER A 241 -22.93 -20.09 9.11
C SER A 241 -22.11 -21.06 8.28
N LEU A 242 -20.84 -20.76 7.99
CA LEU A 242 -19.99 -21.66 7.21
C LEU A 242 -19.75 -22.97 7.98
N PRO A 243 -19.84 -24.13 7.31
CA PRO A 243 -19.55 -25.40 7.94
C PRO A 243 -18.06 -25.54 8.22
N GLU A 244 -17.72 -26.43 9.15
CA GLU A 244 -16.33 -26.76 9.45
C GLU A 244 -15.61 -27.30 8.21
N THR A 245 -14.40 -26.81 7.97
CA THR A 245 -13.53 -27.29 6.89
C THR A 245 -13.16 -28.75 7.12
N ARG A 246 -13.44 -29.59 6.13
CA ARG A 246 -13.07 -31.02 6.15
C ARG A 246 -11.85 -31.30 5.30
N THR A 247 -11.75 -30.66 4.14
CA THR A 247 -10.63 -30.80 3.21
C THR A 247 -9.96 -29.46 3.00
N ARG A 248 -8.64 -29.43 3.09
CA ARG A 248 -7.81 -28.25 2.84
C ARG A 248 -6.79 -28.58 1.76
N ALA A 249 -6.65 -27.67 0.79
CA ALA A 249 -5.60 -27.72 -0.22
C ALA A 249 -4.74 -26.46 -0.16
N LEU A 250 -3.43 -26.64 0.00
CA LEU A 250 -2.43 -25.59 -0.20
C LEU A 250 -1.82 -25.76 -1.59
N ILE A 251 -2.00 -24.75 -2.44
CA ILE A 251 -1.63 -24.80 -3.86
C ILE A 251 -0.86 -23.54 -4.24
N GLY A 252 0.22 -23.69 -5.03
CA GLY A 252 0.94 -22.54 -5.58
C GLY A 252 0.05 -21.72 -6.52
N ARG A 253 -0.15 -20.44 -6.21
CA ARG A 253 -1.09 -19.53 -6.88
C ARG A 253 -0.84 -19.43 -8.37
N ASP A 254 0.40 -19.22 -8.79
CA ASP A 254 0.76 -19.04 -10.21
C ASP A 254 0.65 -20.35 -11.01
N ALA A 255 0.82 -21.51 -10.37
CA ALA A 255 0.58 -22.80 -11.01
C ALA A 255 -0.92 -23.04 -11.23
N LEU A 256 -1.73 -22.77 -10.20
CA LEU A 256 -3.18 -22.86 -10.30
C LEU A 256 -3.75 -21.89 -11.33
N ARG A 257 -3.31 -20.62 -11.31
CA ARG A 257 -3.75 -19.60 -12.27
C ARG A 257 -3.49 -20.03 -13.71
N ARG A 258 -2.29 -20.52 -14.02
CA ARG A 258 -1.94 -21.00 -15.37
C ARG A 258 -2.81 -22.17 -15.82
N VAL A 259 -3.02 -23.16 -14.95
CA VAL A 259 -3.88 -24.31 -15.30
C VAL A 259 -5.32 -23.88 -15.56
N LEU A 260 -5.83 -22.90 -14.81
CA LEU A 260 -7.16 -22.32 -15.02
C LEU A 260 -7.25 -21.55 -16.35
N GLU A 261 -6.21 -20.80 -16.73
CA GLU A 261 -6.13 -20.07 -18.01
C GLU A 261 -6.10 -21.00 -19.23
N GLU A 262 -5.59 -22.22 -19.07
CA GLU A 262 -5.54 -23.26 -20.10
C GLU A 262 -6.88 -23.99 -20.31
N GLN A 263 -7.88 -23.80 -19.43
CA GLN A 263 -9.16 -24.49 -19.55
C GLN A 263 -10.07 -23.83 -20.60
N PRO A 264 -10.53 -24.55 -21.64
CA PRO A 264 -11.38 -23.99 -22.68
C PRO A 264 -12.83 -23.73 -22.24
N GLU A 265 -13.32 -24.43 -21.22
CA GLU A 265 -14.71 -24.38 -20.81
C GLU A 265 -14.90 -23.65 -19.47
N ARG A 266 -16.08 -23.05 -19.30
CA ARG A 266 -16.44 -22.35 -18.06
C ARG A 266 -16.53 -23.26 -16.85
N ARG A 267 -17.01 -24.49 -17.01
CA ARG A 267 -17.11 -25.46 -15.91
C ARG A 267 -15.80 -26.22 -15.76
N VAL A 268 -15.16 -26.09 -14.61
CA VAL A 268 -13.91 -26.79 -14.28
C VAL A 268 -14.11 -27.71 -13.09
N ARG A 269 -13.73 -28.98 -13.24
CA ARG A 269 -13.76 -29.98 -12.18
C ARG A 269 -12.41 -30.07 -11.49
N PHE A 270 -12.43 -29.99 -10.17
CA PHE A 270 -11.30 -30.24 -9.31
C PHE A 270 -11.48 -31.60 -8.66
N ARG A 271 -10.45 -32.45 -8.72
CA ARG A 271 -10.37 -33.67 -7.90
C ARG A 271 -9.22 -33.57 -6.93
N LEU A 272 -9.55 -33.67 -5.65
CA LEU A 272 -8.62 -33.63 -4.52
C LEU A 272 -8.61 -35.03 -3.89
N PRO A 273 -7.58 -35.87 -4.13
CA PRO A 273 -7.48 -37.18 -3.51
C PRO A 273 -7.16 -37.09 -1.99
N ALA A 274 -7.59 -38.08 -1.22
CA ALA A 274 -7.30 -38.15 0.22
C ALA A 274 -5.79 -38.30 0.47
N GLY A 275 -5.19 -37.36 1.21
CA GLY A 275 -3.76 -37.38 1.53
C GLY A 275 -2.83 -37.31 0.31
N GLY A 276 -3.31 -36.87 -0.86
CA GLY A 276 -2.51 -36.80 -2.07
C GLY A 276 -1.57 -35.59 -2.11
N ALA A 277 -0.61 -35.64 -3.03
CA ALA A 277 0.38 -34.58 -3.26
C ALA A 277 0.04 -33.67 -4.45
N ALA A 278 -1.15 -33.84 -5.06
CA ALA A 278 -1.57 -33.07 -6.21
C ALA A 278 -3.08 -32.95 -6.31
N VAL A 279 -3.55 -31.83 -6.84
CA VAL A 279 -4.92 -31.59 -7.29
C VAL A 279 -4.97 -31.75 -8.79
N THR A 280 -6.01 -32.40 -9.31
CA THR A 280 -6.25 -32.45 -10.75
C THR A 280 -7.38 -31.53 -11.16
N VAL A 281 -7.19 -30.81 -12.25
CA VAL A 281 -8.16 -29.87 -12.81
C VAL A 281 -8.45 -30.26 -14.24
N ARG A 282 -9.73 -30.30 -14.60
CA ARG A 282 -10.18 -30.66 -15.95
C ARG A 282 -11.50 -29.98 -16.29
N SER A 283 -11.58 -29.42 -17.49
CA SER A 283 -12.83 -28.99 -18.11
C SER A 283 -13.33 -30.01 -19.17
N ALA A 284 -14.56 -29.87 -19.65
CA ALA A 284 -15.06 -30.76 -20.70
C ALA A 284 -14.17 -30.67 -21.96
N GLY A 285 -13.81 -31.81 -22.55
CA GLY A 285 -12.96 -31.89 -23.74
C GLY A 285 -11.46 -31.58 -23.53
N ALA A 286 -11.04 -31.16 -22.34
CA ALA A 286 -9.64 -30.83 -22.04
C ALA A 286 -8.87 -32.00 -21.42
N GLU A 287 -7.54 -31.98 -21.58
CA GLU A 287 -6.65 -32.88 -20.86
C GLU A 287 -6.67 -32.60 -19.35
N THR A 288 -6.50 -33.65 -18.55
CA THR A 288 -6.40 -33.50 -17.10
C THR A 288 -5.05 -32.88 -16.76
N ARG A 289 -5.06 -31.74 -16.06
CA ARG A 289 -3.86 -31.06 -15.58
C ARG A 289 -3.65 -31.37 -14.11
N SER A 290 -2.42 -31.71 -13.73
CA SER A 290 -2.05 -31.99 -12.34
C SER A 290 -1.23 -30.85 -11.77
N ILE A 291 -1.60 -30.39 -10.57
CA ILE A 291 -0.93 -29.30 -9.86
C ILE A 291 -0.43 -29.85 -8.52
N PRO A 292 0.88 -29.75 -8.20
CA PRO A 292 1.39 -30.09 -6.88
C PRO A 292 0.66 -29.31 -5.78
N ALA A 293 0.26 -30.00 -4.72
CA ALA A 293 -0.49 -29.44 -3.62
C ALA A 293 -0.24 -30.22 -2.32
N VAL A 294 -0.38 -29.55 -1.17
CA VAL A 294 -0.45 -30.21 0.12
C VAL A 294 -1.92 -30.36 0.52
N LEU A 295 -2.38 -31.61 0.62
CA LEU A 295 -3.78 -31.93 0.92
C LEU A 295 -3.92 -32.46 2.35
N THR A 296 -4.99 -32.04 3.02
CA THR A 296 -5.39 -32.57 4.33
C THR A 296 -6.89 -32.83 4.30
N GLY A 297 -7.34 -33.98 4.81
CA GLY A 297 -8.75 -34.36 4.84
C GLY A 297 -9.14 -35.42 3.80
N PRO A 298 -10.45 -35.73 3.71
CA PRO A 298 -10.98 -36.74 2.79
C PRO A 298 -10.92 -36.29 1.33
N ALA A 299 -11.06 -37.26 0.42
CA ALA A 299 -11.14 -37.00 -1.00
C ALA A 299 -12.43 -36.21 -1.34
N ILE A 300 -12.33 -35.27 -2.27
CA ILE A 300 -13.46 -34.45 -2.71
C ILE A 300 -13.32 -34.10 -4.20
N ASP A 301 -14.41 -34.31 -4.94
CA ASP A 301 -14.60 -33.83 -6.31
C ASP A 301 -15.56 -32.64 -6.24
N ILE A 302 -15.21 -31.53 -6.88
CA ILE A 302 -15.99 -30.29 -6.84
C ILE A 302 -15.90 -29.55 -8.17
N ASP A 303 -17.00 -28.94 -8.59
CA ASP A 303 -17.07 -28.20 -9.85
C ASP A 303 -17.20 -26.70 -9.57
N PHE A 304 -16.52 -25.88 -10.36
CA PHE A 304 -16.60 -24.43 -10.27
C PHE A 304 -16.95 -23.79 -11.62
N ASP A 305 -17.61 -22.64 -11.56
CA ASP A 305 -17.67 -21.70 -12.68
C ASP A 305 -16.37 -20.88 -12.71
N LEU A 306 -15.64 -20.97 -13.81
CA LEU A 306 -14.31 -20.37 -13.97
C LEU A 306 -14.34 -18.83 -13.82
N PRO A 307 -15.31 -18.08 -14.39
CA PRO A 307 -15.49 -16.65 -14.09
C PRO A 307 -15.68 -16.32 -12.60
N SER A 308 -16.20 -17.26 -11.81
CA SER A 308 -16.39 -17.09 -10.36
C SER A 308 -15.10 -17.41 -9.58
N LEU A 309 -14.41 -18.49 -9.95
CA LEU A 309 -13.22 -18.98 -9.26
C LEU A 309 -11.94 -18.19 -9.62
N TYR A 310 -11.71 -17.90 -10.91
CA TYR A 310 -10.45 -17.33 -11.38
C TYR A 310 -10.11 -15.99 -10.69
N PRO A 311 -11.05 -15.03 -10.52
CA PRO A 311 -10.77 -13.79 -9.80
C PRO A 311 -10.39 -14.01 -8.32
N ALA A 312 -10.98 -15.02 -7.66
CA ALA A 312 -10.66 -15.35 -6.28
C ALA A 312 -9.21 -15.86 -6.13
N ILE A 313 -8.71 -16.60 -7.13
CA ILE A 313 -7.32 -17.07 -7.16
C ILE A 313 -6.36 -15.95 -7.57
N SER A 314 -6.71 -15.15 -8.57
CA SER A 314 -5.80 -14.14 -9.14
C SER A 314 -5.55 -12.97 -8.18
N THR A 315 -6.54 -12.59 -7.38
CA THR A 315 -6.46 -11.50 -6.39
C THR A 315 -5.89 -11.92 -5.03
N ALA A 316 -5.74 -13.22 -4.78
CA ALA A 316 -5.17 -13.74 -3.54
C ALA A 316 -3.74 -13.21 -3.31
N VAL A 317 -3.44 -12.89 -2.06
CA VAL A 317 -2.14 -12.35 -1.64
C VAL A 317 -1.11 -13.49 -1.52
N GLY A 318 0.14 -13.23 -1.89
CA GLY A 318 1.24 -14.17 -1.68
C GLY A 318 1.38 -15.29 -2.74
N PRO A 319 2.36 -16.19 -2.57
CA PRO A 319 2.69 -17.22 -3.54
C PRO A 319 1.76 -18.43 -3.49
N ASP A 320 1.13 -18.69 -2.34
CA ASP A 320 0.32 -19.88 -2.09
C ASP A 320 -1.11 -19.52 -1.66
N VAL A 321 -2.07 -20.31 -2.14
CA VAL A 321 -3.48 -20.18 -1.84
C VAL A 321 -3.93 -21.38 -1.02
N LEU A 322 -4.68 -21.11 0.04
CA LEU A 322 -5.45 -22.10 0.78
C LEU A 322 -6.87 -22.15 0.25
N ILE A 323 -7.31 -23.36 -0.11
CA ILE A 323 -8.68 -23.67 -0.49
C ILE A 323 -9.25 -24.60 0.59
N ASP A 324 -10.22 -24.08 1.33
CA ASP A 324 -10.90 -24.74 2.44
C ASP A 324 -12.30 -25.20 1.99
N LEU A 325 -12.55 -26.51 2.03
CA LEU A 325 -13.77 -27.16 1.56
C LEU A 325 -14.45 -27.93 2.69
N ALA A 326 -15.76 -27.77 2.82
CA ALA A 326 -16.59 -28.55 3.75
C ALA A 326 -17.31 -29.72 3.07
N ALA A 327 -17.93 -29.47 1.91
CA ALA A 327 -18.61 -30.47 1.07
C ALA A 327 -18.67 -29.99 -0.40
N PRO A 328 -18.97 -30.86 -1.38
CA PRO A 328 -18.97 -30.52 -2.82
C PRO A 328 -19.99 -29.45 -3.23
N ASP A 329 -21.06 -29.29 -2.46
CA ASP A 329 -22.20 -28.42 -2.71
C ASP A 329 -22.23 -27.20 -1.78
N LEU A 330 -21.21 -27.04 -0.93
CA LEU A 330 -21.11 -25.96 0.04
C LEU A 330 -20.10 -24.89 -0.38
N PRO A 331 -20.23 -23.64 0.09
CA PRO A 331 -19.30 -22.56 -0.23
C PRO A 331 -17.85 -22.94 0.08
N VAL A 332 -16.95 -22.56 -0.82
CA VAL A 332 -15.51 -22.80 -0.69
C VAL A 332 -14.82 -21.51 -0.26
N VAL A 333 -13.94 -21.61 0.73
CA VAL A 333 -13.18 -20.45 1.22
C VAL A 333 -11.79 -20.46 0.57
N VAL A 334 -11.44 -19.35 -0.06
CA VAL A 334 -10.15 -19.09 -0.71
C VAL A 334 -9.45 -17.96 0.02
N ARG A 335 -8.22 -18.19 0.48
CA ARG A 335 -7.42 -17.20 1.21
C ARG A 335 -5.92 -17.41 0.97
N SER A 336 -5.10 -16.40 1.29
CA SER A 336 -3.66 -16.59 1.30
C SER A 336 -3.24 -17.53 2.42
N ALA A 337 -2.16 -18.28 2.19
CA ALA A 337 -1.49 -19.02 3.26
C ALA A 337 -0.70 -18.11 4.22
N ALA A 338 -0.28 -16.93 3.76
CA ALA A 338 0.59 -16.02 4.50
C ALA A 338 -0.18 -14.84 5.14
N ASP A 339 -1.31 -14.45 4.56
CA ASP A 339 -2.09 -13.29 4.98
C ASP A 339 -3.60 -13.58 4.96
N GLY A 340 -4.22 -13.64 6.15
CA GLY A 340 -5.65 -13.91 6.32
C GLY A 340 -6.56 -12.72 5.98
N ASP A 341 -5.99 -11.54 5.73
CA ASP A 341 -6.76 -10.30 5.63
C ASP A 341 -7.64 -10.24 4.38
N LEU A 342 -7.35 -11.03 3.32
CA LEU A 342 -8.25 -11.22 2.17
C LEU A 342 -8.85 -12.62 2.22
N THR A 343 -10.17 -12.69 2.36
CA THR A 343 -10.93 -13.95 2.29
C THR A 343 -11.98 -13.84 1.19
N THR A 344 -11.99 -14.80 0.27
CA THR A 344 -13.00 -14.91 -0.79
C THR A 344 -13.75 -16.22 -0.68
N LEU A 345 -15.08 -16.14 -0.61
CA LEU A 345 -15.96 -17.28 -0.77
C LEU A 345 -16.34 -17.46 -2.23
N VAL A 346 -16.38 -18.71 -2.68
CA VAL A 346 -16.82 -19.07 -4.04
C VAL A 346 -17.85 -20.18 -3.92
N MET A 347 -19.01 -19.98 -4.56
CA MET A 347 -20.04 -21.01 -4.67
C MET A 347 -19.61 -22.05 -5.71
N PRO A 348 -19.60 -23.34 -5.38
CA PRO A 348 -19.42 -24.38 -6.37
C PRO A 348 -20.65 -24.48 -7.29
N LEU A 349 -20.46 -25.10 -8.44
CA LEU A 349 -21.56 -25.53 -9.30
C LEU A 349 -22.17 -26.81 -8.73
N ALA A 350 -23.49 -26.93 -8.87
CA ALA A 350 -24.18 -28.16 -8.50
C ALA A 350 -23.56 -29.37 -9.22
N PRO A 351 -23.37 -30.51 -8.52
CA PRO A 351 -22.82 -31.71 -9.12
C PRO A 351 -23.69 -32.16 -10.30
N ASP A 352 -23.05 -32.55 -11.42
CA ASP A 352 -23.77 -33.09 -12.57
C ASP A 352 -24.46 -34.39 -12.16
N THR A 353 -25.80 -34.37 -12.12
CA THR A 353 -26.63 -35.54 -11.83
C THR A 353 -26.74 -36.51 -13.01
N THR A 354 -26.00 -36.29 -14.11
CA THR A 354 -26.17 -36.99 -15.39
C THR A 354 -25.07 -38.01 -15.73
N VAL A 355 -24.14 -38.32 -14.83
CA VAL A 355 -23.22 -39.45 -15.03
C VAL A 355 -23.41 -40.48 -13.92
N PRO A 356 -24.07 -41.63 -14.18
CA PRO A 356 -24.12 -42.71 -13.20
C PRO A 356 -22.70 -43.20 -12.93
N SER A 357 -22.38 -43.35 -11.65
CA SER A 357 -21.21 -44.06 -11.15
C SER A 357 -21.15 -45.44 -11.78
N THR A 358 -20.40 -45.58 -12.88
CA THR A 358 -20.09 -46.88 -13.46
C THR A 358 -18.92 -47.47 -12.69
N GLU A 359 -19.16 -47.80 -11.43
CA GLU A 359 -18.39 -48.82 -10.73
C GLU A 359 -19.28 -50.06 -10.60
N GLY A 360 -19.50 -50.69 -11.75
CA GLY A 360 -19.69 -52.11 -11.77
C GLY A 360 -18.31 -52.75 -11.72
N ASN A 361 -17.98 -53.41 -10.61
CA ASN A 361 -17.11 -54.57 -10.69
C ASN A 361 -17.79 -55.73 -9.98
N ARG A 362 -18.41 -56.58 -10.81
CA ARG A 362 -18.45 -58.01 -10.57
C ARG A 362 -17.01 -58.51 -10.77
N GLU A 363 -16.46 -59.15 -9.76
CA GLU A 363 -16.01 -60.55 -9.82
C GLU A 363 -15.99 -61.12 -8.40
#